data_AF-A0A961DJT8-F1
#
_entry.id   AF-A0A961DJT8-F1
#
_cell.length_a   1.000
_cell.length_b   1.000
_cell.length_c   1.000
_cell.angle_alpha   90.00
_cell.angle_beta   90.00
_cell.angle_gamma   90.00
#
_symmetry.space_group_name_H-M   'P 1'
#
loop_
_entity.id
_entity.type
_entity.pdbx_description
1 polymer ?
#
loop_
_entity_poly.entity_id
_entity_poly.type
_entity_poly.pdbx_seq_one_letter_code
_entity_poly.pdbx_strand_id
1 'polypeptide(L)'
;IHFNFGLHDLKRVGKDGKNSNDPADPHQASPERYEKQLRAIVTKLEATGSRLIFATTTPVPAGVRPHRDPADPARYNAIAAKIMQERGIALNDLHAFAAARIEEIQRPADVHFTKKGSKLLAAEVVRQIELVLPH
;
A
#
# COMPACT_ATOMS: atom_id res chain seq x y z
N ILE A 1 -14.52 -3.00 -6.60
CA ILE A 1 -13.86 -2.64 -5.33
C ILE A 1 -12.41 -2.30 -5.62
N HIS A 2 -12.02 -1.04 -5.41
CA HIS A 2 -10.63 -0.62 -5.38
C HIS A 2 -10.16 -0.62 -3.92
N PHE A 3 -9.01 -1.24 -3.62
CA PHE A 3 -8.55 -1.42 -2.23
C PHE A 3 -7.01 -1.37 -2.13
N ASN A 4 -6.50 -1.02 -0.94
CA ASN A 4 -5.08 -0.95 -0.63
C ASN A 4 -4.82 -1.43 0.81
N PHE A 5 -3.76 -2.22 1.02
CA PHE A 5 -3.27 -2.63 2.33
C PHE A 5 -1.74 -2.71 2.31
N GLY A 6 -1.09 -2.27 3.40
CA GLY A 6 0.37 -2.38 3.55
C GLY A 6 0.97 -1.31 4.45
N LEU A 7 0.60 -0.02 4.31
CA LEU A 7 1.29 1.09 5.00
C LEU A 7 1.35 0.95 6.53
N HIS A 8 0.32 0.37 7.15
CA HIS A 8 0.29 0.14 8.60
C HIS A 8 1.07 -1.10 9.01
N ASP A 9 1.19 -2.10 8.14
CA ASP A 9 1.98 -3.31 8.35
C ASP A 9 3.48 -3.00 8.43
N LEU A 10 3.93 -1.94 7.74
CA LEU A 10 5.34 -1.51 7.69
C LEU A 10 5.85 -0.87 8.99
N LYS A 11 4.97 -0.47 9.92
CA LYS A 11 5.38 0.22 11.15
C LYS A 11 6.26 -0.71 11.98
N ARG A 12 7.33 -0.18 12.56
CA ARG A 12 8.03 -0.86 13.67
C ARG A 12 7.15 -0.83 14.92
N VAL A 13 7.11 -1.94 15.64
CA VAL A 13 6.38 -2.07 16.91
C VAL A 13 7.25 -2.71 17.97
N GLY A 14 7.22 -2.15 19.17
CA GLY A 14 7.94 -2.70 20.32
C GLY A 14 7.30 -4.00 20.81
N LYS A 15 7.96 -4.67 21.76
CA LYS A 15 7.48 -5.92 22.37
C LYS A 15 6.11 -5.79 23.03
N ASP A 16 5.73 -4.59 23.45
CA ASP A 16 4.43 -4.27 24.03
C ASP A 16 3.33 -4.03 22.97
N GLY A 17 3.65 -4.20 21.69
CA GLY A 17 2.75 -3.99 20.56
C GLY A 17 2.52 -2.53 20.20
N LYS A 18 3.18 -1.57 20.88
CA LYS A 18 3.05 -0.15 20.57
C LYS A 18 3.99 0.25 19.44
N ASN A 19 3.65 1.36 18.77
CA ASN A 19 4.47 2.00 17.76
C ASN A 19 5.92 2.23 18.27
N SER A 20 6.90 1.84 17.48
CA SER A 20 8.32 2.04 17.77
C SER A 20 8.99 2.94 16.72
N ASN A 21 10.09 3.56 17.13
CA ASN A 21 11.00 4.28 16.23
C ASN A 21 12.36 3.57 16.08
N ASP A 22 12.55 2.42 16.75
CA ASP A 22 13.74 1.61 16.62
C ASP A 22 13.66 0.78 15.32
N PRO A 23 14.59 0.95 14.36
CA PRO A 23 14.61 0.12 13.14
C PRO A 23 14.87 -1.36 13.42
N ALA A 24 15.43 -1.72 14.58
CA ALA A 24 15.68 -3.10 14.98
C ALA A 24 14.43 -3.81 15.53
N ASP A 25 13.38 -3.06 15.89
CA ASP A 25 12.11 -3.64 16.33
C ASP A 25 11.39 -4.33 15.15
N PRO A 26 10.53 -5.33 15.41
CA PRO A 26 9.80 -6.02 14.35
C PRO A 26 8.77 -5.12 13.66
N HIS A 27 8.39 -5.48 12.44
CA HIS A 27 7.24 -4.91 11.75
C HIS A 27 5.92 -5.28 12.45
N GLN A 28 4.92 -4.39 12.37
CA GLN A 28 3.54 -4.61 12.84
C GLN A 28 2.97 -5.92 12.28
N ALA A 29 3.26 -6.19 11.02
CA ALA A 29 3.10 -7.52 10.44
C ALA A 29 4.37 -7.86 9.66
N SER A 30 4.97 -9.01 9.95
CA SER A 30 6.04 -9.56 9.12
C SER A 30 5.54 -9.77 7.69
N PRO A 31 6.44 -9.86 6.69
CA PRO A 31 6.06 -10.13 5.31
C PRO A 31 5.19 -11.40 5.16
N GLU A 32 5.50 -12.46 5.92
CA GLU A 32 4.76 -13.72 5.90
C GLU A 32 3.36 -13.55 6.49
N ARG A 33 3.25 -12.77 7.58
CA ARG A 33 1.95 -12.42 8.17
C ARG A 33 1.14 -11.57 7.21
N TYR A 34 1.75 -10.57 6.59
CA TYR A 34 1.09 -9.73 5.59
C TYR A 34 0.58 -10.56 4.41
N GLU A 35 1.40 -11.45 3.85
CA GLU A 35 0.99 -12.34 2.75
C GLU A 35 -0.23 -13.18 3.14
N LYS A 36 -0.18 -13.86 4.30
CA LYS A 36 -1.28 -14.69 4.80
C LYS A 36 -2.57 -13.88 4.99
N GLN A 37 -2.47 -12.69 5.59
CA GLN A 37 -3.63 -11.84 5.85
C GLN A 37 -4.21 -11.28 4.55
N LEU A 38 -3.36 -10.81 3.62
CA LEU A 38 -3.79 -10.26 2.35
C LEU A 38 -4.47 -11.33 1.49
N ARG A 39 -3.95 -12.57 1.45
CA ARG A 39 -4.62 -13.70 0.79
C ARG A 39 -6.02 -13.95 1.35
N ALA A 40 -6.18 -13.92 2.68
CA ALA A 40 -7.48 -14.10 3.32
C ALA A 40 -8.44 -12.94 3.01
N ILE A 41 -7.95 -11.70 2.94
CA ILE A 41 -8.75 -10.53 2.54
C ILE A 41 -9.20 -10.66 1.09
N VAL A 42 -8.28 -10.98 0.17
CA VAL A 42 -8.58 -11.18 -1.24
C VAL A 42 -9.67 -12.21 -1.44
N THR A 43 -9.55 -13.39 -0.81
CA THR A 43 -10.57 -14.44 -0.91
C THR A 43 -11.95 -13.96 -0.44
N LYS A 44 -12.02 -13.14 0.61
CA LYS A 44 -13.30 -12.56 1.07
C LYS A 44 -13.86 -11.53 0.09
N LEU A 45 -13.00 -10.70 -0.51
CA LEU A 45 -13.41 -9.69 -1.49
C LEU A 45 -13.89 -10.35 -2.79
N GLU A 46 -13.23 -11.41 -3.24
CA GLU A 46 -13.63 -12.18 -4.42
C GLU A 46 -15.02 -12.81 -4.25
N ALA A 47 -15.32 -13.33 -3.05
CA ALA A 47 -16.62 -13.92 -2.73
C ALA A 47 -17.80 -12.94 -2.82
N THR A 48 -17.55 -11.64 -2.93
CA THR A 48 -18.60 -10.63 -3.19
C THR A 48 -19.08 -10.61 -4.64
N GLY A 49 -18.36 -11.26 -5.57
CA GLY A 49 -18.61 -11.18 -7.01
C GLY A 49 -18.21 -9.84 -7.64
N SER A 50 -17.60 -8.93 -6.88
CA SER A 50 -17.15 -7.63 -7.40
C SER A 50 -15.89 -7.76 -8.25
N ARG A 51 -15.75 -6.92 -9.29
CA ARG A 51 -14.46 -6.68 -9.93
C ARG A 51 -13.49 -6.02 -8.93
N LEU A 52 -12.28 -6.55 -8.80
CA LEU A 52 -11.30 -6.09 -7.82
C LEU A 52 -10.13 -5.37 -8.50
N ILE A 53 -9.64 -4.30 -7.88
CA ILE A 53 -8.41 -3.60 -8.24
C ILE A 53 -7.61 -3.38 -6.96
N PHE A 54 -6.39 -3.89 -6.89
CA PHE A 54 -5.48 -3.60 -5.79
C PHE A 54 -4.60 -2.40 -6.13
N ALA A 55 -4.47 -1.44 -5.22
CA ALA A 55 -3.48 -0.40 -5.31
C ALA A 55 -2.24 -0.73 -4.48
N THR A 56 -1.05 -0.53 -5.05
CA THR A 56 0.21 -0.69 -4.32
C THR A 56 0.40 0.40 -3.26
N THR A 57 1.12 0.09 -2.19
CA THR A 57 1.47 1.06 -1.14
C THR A 57 2.45 2.09 -1.69
N THR A 58 2.16 3.37 -1.52
CA THR A 58 3.01 4.47 -2.00
C THR A 58 4.37 4.53 -1.28
N PRO A 59 5.37 5.24 -1.85
CA PRO A 59 6.67 5.40 -1.20
C PRO A 59 6.56 6.02 0.20
N VAL A 60 7.46 5.60 1.08
CA VAL A 60 7.61 6.13 2.44
C VAL A 60 8.90 6.93 2.49
N PRO A 61 8.86 8.21 2.92
CA PRO A 61 10.07 9.02 3.04
C PRO A 61 10.87 8.61 4.29
N ALA A 62 12.17 8.88 4.29
CA ALA A 62 13.01 8.70 5.47
C ALA A 62 12.55 9.62 6.62
N GLY A 63 12.81 9.20 7.85
CA GLY A 63 12.56 10.01 9.05
C GLY A 63 11.12 10.03 9.56
N VAL A 64 10.21 9.25 8.96
CA VAL A 64 8.83 9.14 9.44
C VAL A 64 8.74 8.49 10.83
N ARG A 65 7.73 8.90 11.60
CA ARG A 65 7.42 8.33 12.92
C ARG A 65 5.95 7.90 12.98
N PRO A 66 5.61 6.67 13.40
CA PRO A 66 6.52 5.58 13.76
C PRO A 66 7.41 5.13 12.60
N HIS A 67 8.56 4.56 12.95
CA HIS A 67 9.56 4.16 11.97
C HIS A 67 8.97 3.17 10.97
N ARG A 68 9.31 3.39 9.70
CA ARG A 68 9.05 2.53 8.55
C ARG A 68 10.27 2.64 7.65
N ASP A 69 10.77 1.52 7.15
CA ASP A 69 11.92 1.57 6.27
C ASP A 69 11.48 2.04 4.86
N PRO A 70 12.17 2.99 4.22
CA PRO A 70 11.87 3.39 2.84
C PRO A 70 11.89 2.24 1.82
N ALA A 71 12.61 1.14 2.10
CA ALA A 71 12.63 -0.06 1.26
C ALA A 71 11.43 -0.99 1.46
N ASP A 72 10.71 -0.88 2.59
CA ASP A 72 9.60 -1.78 2.93
C ASP A 72 8.44 -1.75 1.91
N PRO A 73 8.00 -0.58 1.39
CA PRO A 73 6.92 -0.55 0.39
C PRO A 73 7.21 -1.45 -0.81
N ALA A 74 8.43 -1.41 -1.36
CA ALA A 74 8.79 -2.24 -2.52
C ALA A 74 8.70 -3.74 -2.19
N ARG A 75 9.20 -4.15 -1.02
CA ARG A 75 9.14 -5.54 -0.55
C ARG A 75 7.71 -6.05 -0.39
N TYR A 76 6.84 -5.27 0.26
CA TYR A 76 5.45 -5.68 0.51
C TYR A 76 4.60 -5.59 -0.77
N ASN A 77 4.85 -4.60 -1.63
CA ASN A 77 4.20 -4.49 -2.93
C ASN A 77 4.53 -5.68 -3.83
N ALA A 78 5.76 -6.21 -3.80
CA ALA A 78 6.10 -7.41 -4.56
C ALA A 78 5.28 -8.64 -4.12
N ILE A 79 5.07 -8.80 -2.81
CA ILE A 79 4.20 -9.86 -2.25
C ILE A 79 2.76 -9.67 -2.71
N ALA A 80 2.24 -8.45 -2.59
CA ALA A 80 0.88 -8.14 -3.02
C ALA A 80 0.70 -8.38 -4.52
N ALA A 81 1.65 -7.92 -5.34
CA ALA A 81 1.61 -8.09 -6.79
C ALA A 81 1.58 -9.56 -7.20
N LYS A 82 2.39 -10.40 -6.54
CA LYS A 82 2.36 -11.86 -6.74
C LYS A 82 0.97 -12.43 -6.44
N ILE A 83 0.36 -12.07 -5.31
CA ILE A 83 -1.00 -12.53 -4.96
C ILE A 83 -2.01 -12.08 -6.02
N MET A 84 -1.96 -10.82 -6.45
CA MET A 84 -2.91 -10.31 -7.44
C MET A 84 -2.75 -11.00 -8.79
N GLN A 85 -1.51 -11.26 -9.22
CA GLN A 85 -1.21 -12.02 -10.44
C GLN A 85 -1.77 -13.44 -10.36
N GLU A 86 -1.55 -14.16 -9.26
CA GLU A 86 -2.10 -15.51 -9.03
C GLU A 86 -3.63 -15.56 -9.06
N ARG A 87 -4.29 -14.45 -8.69
CA ARG A 87 -5.76 -14.33 -8.60
C ARG A 87 -6.38 -13.63 -9.81
N GLY A 88 -5.61 -13.16 -10.77
CA GLY A 88 -6.11 -12.39 -11.91
C GLY A 88 -6.72 -11.04 -11.53
N ILE A 89 -6.26 -10.43 -10.43
CA ILE A 89 -6.73 -9.12 -9.94
C ILE A 89 -5.90 -8.00 -10.56
N ALA A 90 -6.56 -6.95 -11.03
CA ALA A 90 -5.89 -5.81 -11.63
C ALA A 90 -5.06 -5.03 -10.59
N LEU A 91 -3.92 -4.50 -11.03
CA LEU A 91 -3.02 -3.66 -10.24
C LEU A 91 -3.10 -2.20 -10.69
N ASN A 92 -3.34 -1.32 -9.73
CA ASN A 92 -3.09 0.11 -9.84
C ASN A 92 -1.77 0.42 -9.12
N ASP A 93 -0.69 0.64 -9.87
CA ASP A 93 0.62 0.89 -9.29
C ASP A 93 0.79 2.34 -8.79
N LEU A 94 0.10 2.65 -7.69
CA LEU A 94 0.23 3.96 -7.02
C LEU A 94 1.64 4.21 -6.50
N HIS A 95 2.43 3.16 -6.24
CA HIS A 95 3.83 3.30 -5.87
C HIS A 95 4.63 3.98 -6.98
N ALA A 96 4.64 3.40 -8.18
CA ALA A 96 5.34 3.98 -9.32
C ALA A 96 4.76 5.36 -9.70
N PHE A 97 3.43 5.48 -9.67
CA PHE A 97 2.75 6.75 -9.98
C PHE A 97 3.19 7.87 -9.04
N ALA A 98 3.24 7.62 -7.72
CA ALA A 98 3.67 8.59 -6.72
C ALA A 98 5.18 8.85 -6.77
N ALA A 99 6.00 7.80 -6.94
CA ALA A 99 7.45 7.89 -6.97
C ALA A 99 7.94 8.87 -8.04
N ALA A 100 7.33 8.85 -9.22
CA ALA A 100 7.69 9.74 -10.34
C ALA A 100 7.50 11.24 -10.06
N ARG A 101 6.85 11.62 -8.96
CA ARG A 101 6.53 13.02 -8.61
C ARG A 101 6.59 13.30 -7.12
N ILE A 102 7.28 12.45 -6.36
CA ILE A 102 7.12 12.34 -4.90
C ILE A 102 7.44 13.65 -4.19
N GLU A 103 8.47 14.36 -4.65
CA GLU A 103 8.92 15.65 -4.12
C GLU A 103 7.86 16.76 -4.23
N GLU A 104 6.99 16.68 -5.24
CA GLU A 104 5.93 17.67 -5.45
C GLU A 104 4.66 17.40 -4.65
N ILE A 105 4.41 16.13 -4.31
CA ILE A 105 3.09 15.68 -3.88
C ILE A 105 3.06 15.20 -2.43
N GLN A 106 4.19 14.75 -1.88
CA GLN A 106 4.29 14.24 -0.52
C GLN A 106 4.82 15.30 0.43
N ARG A 107 4.41 15.23 1.69
CA ARG A 107 4.91 16.12 2.74
C ARG A 107 6.30 15.63 3.21
N PRO A 108 7.24 16.53 3.55
CA PRO A 108 8.55 16.12 4.07
C PRO A 108 8.42 15.26 5.33
N ALA A 109 9.12 14.11 5.36
CA ALA A 109 9.14 13.17 6.48
C ALA A 109 7.74 12.74 7.00
N ASP A 110 6.74 12.75 6.13
CA ASP A 110 5.36 12.38 6.45
C ASP A 110 4.82 11.47 5.34
N VAL A 111 4.19 10.37 5.76
CA VAL A 111 3.59 9.40 4.83
C VAL A 111 2.36 9.96 4.12
N HIS A 112 1.79 11.06 4.63
CA HIS A 112 0.62 11.70 4.03
C HIS A 112 1.00 12.66 2.91
N PHE A 113 0.12 12.72 1.91
CA PHE A 113 0.27 13.61 0.77
C PHE A 113 -0.26 15.03 1.07
N THR A 114 0.17 16.00 0.27
CA THR A 114 -0.45 17.33 0.23
C THR A 114 -1.84 17.24 -0.38
N LYS A 115 -2.65 18.30 -0.26
CA LYS A 115 -3.97 18.36 -0.92
C LYS A 115 -3.86 18.18 -2.44
N LYS A 116 -2.81 18.72 -3.06
CA LYS A 116 -2.50 18.51 -4.49
C LYS A 116 -2.18 17.04 -4.76
N GLY A 117 -1.32 16.44 -3.94
CA GLY A 117 -0.94 15.04 -4.07
C GLY A 117 -2.10 14.06 -3.95
N SER A 118 -2.95 14.24 -2.93
CA SER A 118 -4.15 13.42 -2.76
C SER A 118 -5.11 13.53 -3.96
N LYS A 119 -5.27 14.73 -4.55
CA LYS A 119 -6.07 14.89 -5.78
C LYS A 119 -5.48 14.14 -6.97
N LEU A 120 -4.16 14.15 -7.14
CA LEU A 120 -3.49 13.42 -8.21
C LEU A 120 -3.63 11.90 -8.04
N LEU A 121 -3.44 11.39 -6.83
CA LEU A 121 -3.67 9.97 -6.52
C LEU A 121 -5.13 9.59 -6.75
N ALA A 122 -6.08 10.43 -6.32
CA ALA A 122 -7.50 10.18 -6.55
C ALA A 122 -7.85 10.13 -8.05
N ALA A 123 -7.29 11.02 -8.87
CA ALA A 123 -7.50 11.01 -10.30
C ALA A 123 -7.01 9.70 -10.95
N GLU A 124 -5.86 9.17 -10.53
CA GLU A 124 -5.39 7.86 -11.00
C GLU A 124 -6.27 6.71 -10.54
N VAL A 125 -6.76 6.75 -9.29
CA VAL A 125 -7.72 5.77 -8.79
C VAL A 125 -9.01 5.78 -9.62
N VAL A 126 -9.57 6.97 -9.89
CA VAL A 126 -10.77 7.12 -10.72
C VAL A 126 -10.53 6.56 -12.12
N ARG A 127 -9.42 6.96 -12.77
CA ARG A 127 -9.06 6.48 -14.10
C ARG A 127 -9.01 4.94 -14.17
N GLN A 128 -8.42 4.29 -13.17
CA GLN A 128 -8.31 2.82 -13.12
C GLN A 128 -9.66 2.14 -12.86
N ILE A 129 -10.54 2.77 -12.09
CA ILE A 129 -11.90 2.26 -11.88
C ILE A 129 -12.72 2.39 -13.18
N GLU A 130 -12.66 3.52 -13.86
CA GLU A 130 -13.39 3.78 -15.11
C GLU A 130 -13.06 2.75 -16.20
N LEU A 131 -11.81 2.30 -16.29
CA LEU A 131 -11.37 1.26 -17.24
C LEU A 131 -12.08 -0.09 -17.07
N VAL A 132 -12.70 -0.34 -15.92
CA VAL A 132 -13.36 -1.63 -15.62
C VAL A 132 -14.86 -1.51 -15.37
N LEU A 133 -15.44 -0.31 -15.51
CA LEU A 133 -16.89 -0.12 -15.44
C LEU A 133 -17.57 -0.67 -16.71
N PRO A 134 -18.80 -1.20 -16.58
CA PRO A 134 -19.60 -1.54 -17.76
C PRO A 134 -19.97 -0.28 -18.53
N HIS A 135 -19.95 -0.37 -19.86
CA HIS A 135 -20.47 0.66 -20.78
C HIS A 135 -21.94 0.40 -21.12
#